data_AF-A0A3A8WLP3-F1
#
_entry.id   AF-A0A3A8WLP3-F1
#
_cell.length_a   1.000
_cell.length_b   1.000
_cell.length_c   1.000
_cell.angle_alpha   90.00
_cell.angle_beta   90.00
_cell.angle_gamma   90.00
#
_symmetry.space_group_name_H-M   'P 1'
#
loop_
_entity.id
_entity.type
_entity.pdbx_description
1 polymer ?
#
loop_
_entity_poly.entity_id
_entity_poly.type
_entity_poly.pdbx_seq_one_letter_code
_entity_poly.pdbx_strand_id
1 'polypeptide(L)'
;MDLKQECIDMIKLITDPLAEKDDLYEYEINEDSHVGFCLETGEDDYSCFCCDCEKYKQCNRSRIVYIKTDIELTSPGLADDTNWYFVFGREEEYKELQGKIHYINTHEELVSVMKEYKKRIEGFKDGYADFGERYSDIMEYAKRFAAQIKAEHDFFKVVNSEIMPIVMHWDYRNDHEWGGNTFTAGDFQTCGKQSVMNIYCSMGAETEDIKQRIRHEILHYCLFMAGLKNSDGDAVFHYLCGLYDAHAYKDMSGDEQDLYNKLLKVKEIIENEKSFTDEEKKGAINLFVDAIGTKHEDMDSESYLSKARLLEHILCSESVALDYDRRKEAV
;
A
#
# COMPACT_ATOMS: atom_id res chain seq x y z
N MET A 1 -2.27 29.11 -40.70
CA MET A 1 -1.75 27.97 -39.93
C MET A 1 -2.89 26.98 -39.84
N ASP A 2 -2.66 25.73 -40.20
CA ASP A 2 -3.66 24.66 -40.05
C ASP A 2 -3.82 24.36 -38.55
N LEU A 3 -5.04 24.08 -38.09
CA LEU A 3 -5.35 23.71 -36.70
C LEU A 3 -4.56 22.46 -36.27
N LYS A 4 -4.31 21.52 -37.20
CA LYS A 4 -3.47 20.34 -36.92
C LYS A 4 -2.05 20.74 -36.55
N GLN A 5 -1.40 21.59 -37.35
CA GLN A 5 -0.04 22.06 -37.07
C GLN A 5 0.02 22.91 -35.80
N GLU A 6 -0.97 23.78 -35.59
CA GLU A 6 -1.07 24.59 -34.38
C GLU A 6 -1.18 23.72 -33.11
N CYS A 7 -1.93 22.62 -33.17
CA CYS A 7 -2.02 21.65 -32.08
C CYS A 7 -0.65 21.03 -31.77
N ILE A 8 0.08 20.56 -32.79
CA ILE A 8 1.42 19.98 -32.63
C ILE A 8 2.38 20.99 -31.99
N ASP A 9 2.35 22.24 -32.47
CA ASP A 9 3.21 23.30 -31.94
C ASP A 9 2.88 23.62 -30.47
N MET A 10 1.60 23.63 -30.10
CA MET A 10 1.17 23.82 -28.71
C MET A 10 1.58 22.65 -27.80
N ILE A 11 1.45 21.40 -28.25
CA ILE A 11 1.92 20.22 -27.51
C ILE A 11 3.41 20.33 -27.26
N LYS A 12 4.22 20.61 -28.30
CA LYS A 12 5.66 20.79 -28.20
C LYS A 12 6.05 21.91 -27.23
N LEU A 13 5.37 23.06 -27.29
CA LEU A 13 5.60 24.18 -26.37
C LEU A 13 5.32 23.82 -24.91
N ILE A 14 4.34 22.96 -24.65
CA ILE A 14 3.99 22.50 -23.30
C ILE A 14 4.99 21.44 -22.82
N THR A 15 5.36 20.51 -23.70
CA THR A 15 5.97 19.24 -23.30
C THR A 15 7.48 19.15 -23.56
N ASP A 16 8.03 19.77 -24.62
CA ASP A 16 9.47 19.74 -24.92
C ASP A 16 10.34 20.23 -23.73
N PRO A 17 10.00 21.33 -23.03
CA PRO A 17 10.80 21.79 -21.90
C PRO A 17 10.83 20.81 -20.71
N LEU A 18 9.94 19.81 -20.69
CA LEU A 18 9.89 18.75 -19.69
C LEU A 18 10.69 17.54 -20.18
N ALA A 19 10.42 17.08 -21.42
CA ALA A 19 11.14 15.98 -22.05
C ALA A 19 12.65 16.19 -22.14
N GLU A 20 13.11 17.43 -22.35
CA GLU A 20 14.55 17.76 -22.37
C GLU A 20 15.25 17.62 -20.99
N LYS A 21 14.49 17.57 -19.90
CA LYS A 21 15.05 17.55 -18.53
C LYS A 21 15.13 16.16 -17.93
N ASP A 22 14.24 15.26 -18.33
CA ASP A 22 14.11 13.93 -17.74
C ASP A 22 13.54 12.96 -18.78
N ASP A 23 14.22 11.83 -18.96
CA ASP A 23 13.80 10.76 -19.87
C ASP A 23 12.47 10.12 -19.41
N LEU A 24 12.04 10.37 -18.16
CA LEU A 24 10.70 10.02 -17.67
C LEU A 24 9.57 10.80 -18.35
N TYR A 25 9.86 11.84 -19.14
CA TYR A 25 8.85 12.66 -19.82
C TYR A 25 8.82 12.42 -21.34
N GLU A 26 9.14 11.20 -21.77
CA GLU A 26 8.97 10.78 -23.16
C GLU A 26 7.51 10.87 -23.61
N TYR A 27 7.32 11.41 -24.82
CA TYR A 27 6.03 11.48 -25.48
C TYR A 27 6.22 11.27 -26.99
N GLU A 28 5.21 10.72 -27.65
CA GLU A 28 5.20 10.57 -29.11
C GLU A 28 3.95 11.24 -29.70
N ILE A 29 4.14 11.88 -30.85
CA ILE A 29 3.06 12.41 -31.67
C ILE A 29 3.00 11.54 -32.93
N ASN A 30 1.97 10.71 -33.01
CA ASN A 30 1.67 9.91 -34.19
C ASN A 30 0.59 10.63 -35.01
N GLU A 31 0.90 10.90 -36.28
CA GLU A 31 -0.02 11.54 -37.20
C GLU A 31 -0.79 10.51 -38.02
N ASP A 32 -2.07 10.79 -38.29
CA ASP A 32 -2.94 9.99 -39.17
C ASP A 32 -3.09 8.51 -38.76
N SER A 33 -3.10 8.25 -37.44
CA SER A 33 -3.28 6.93 -36.84
C SER A 33 -4.70 6.37 -36.97
N HIS A 34 -4.82 5.06 -36.80
CA HIS A 34 -6.11 4.37 -36.65
C HIS A 34 -6.14 3.66 -35.31
N VAL A 35 -7.03 4.12 -34.43
CA VAL A 35 -7.13 3.62 -33.06
C VAL A 35 -8.48 2.95 -32.88
N GLY A 36 -8.48 1.71 -32.37
CA GLY A 36 -9.71 1.02 -31.99
C GLY A 36 -10.18 1.48 -30.63
N PHE A 37 -11.50 1.64 -30.48
CA PHE A 37 -12.15 1.98 -29.23
C PHE A 37 -13.31 1.03 -28.95
N CYS A 38 -13.42 0.57 -27.72
CA CYS A 38 -14.59 -0.16 -27.24
C CYS A 38 -15.73 0.82 -26.94
N LEU A 39 -16.84 0.78 -27.69
CA LEU A 39 -17.99 1.65 -27.42
C LEU A 39 -18.73 1.35 -26.11
N GLU A 40 -18.44 0.24 -25.44
CA GLU A 40 -19.06 -0.10 -24.14
C GLU A 40 -18.26 0.42 -22.94
N THR A 41 -16.93 0.35 -23.00
CA THR A 41 -16.06 0.83 -21.91
C THR A 41 -15.47 2.22 -22.18
N GLY A 42 -15.41 2.64 -23.44
CA GLY A 42 -14.75 3.89 -23.87
C GLY A 42 -13.22 3.80 -23.86
N GLU A 43 -12.66 2.61 -23.64
CA GLU A 43 -11.21 2.36 -23.63
C GLU A 43 -10.69 2.14 -25.06
N ASP A 44 -9.47 2.60 -25.32
CA ASP A 44 -8.76 2.39 -26.58
C ASP A 44 -8.10 1.00 -26.64
N ASP A 45 -7.63 0.61 -27.82
CA ASP A 45 -6.95 -0.68 -28.07
C ASP A 45 -5.68 -0.88 -27.21
N TYR A 46 -5.07 0.18 -26.67
CA TYR A 46 -3.91 0.09 -25.78
C TYR A 46 -4.31 -0.24 -24.34
N SER A 47 -5.46 0.28 -23.91
CA SER A 47 -6.02 0.09 -22.56
C SER A 47 -6.95 -1.14 -22.49
N CYS A 48 -7.51 -1.56 -23.63
CA CYS A 48 -8.49 -2.63 -23.70
C CYS A 48 -7.84 -4.01 -23.86
N PHE A 49 -7.46 -4.61 -22.74
CA PHE A 49 -7.26 -6.06 -22.67
C PHE A 49 -8.62 -6.75 -22.52
N CYS A 50 -9.34 -6.94 -23.63
CA CYS A 50 -10.60 -7.69 -23.61
C CYS A 50 -10.47 -9.10 -22.98
N CYS A 51 -9.26 -9.65 -22.83
CA CYS A 51 -9.05 -10.95 -22.18
C CYS A 51 -9.54 -11.04 -20.73
N ASP A 52 -9.61 -9.91 -19.98
CA ASP A 52 -10.01 -9.90 -18.56
C ASP A 52 -11.34 -9.16 -18.28
N CYS A 53 -12.08 -8.79 -19.32
CA CYS A 53 -13.44 -8.25 -19.15
C CYS A 53 -14.33 -9.33 -18.53
N GLU A 54 -15.03 -9.05 -17.42
CA GLU A 54 -16.02 -9.98 -16.81
C GLU A 54 -17.08 -10.45 -17.83
N LYS A 55 -17.33 -9.61 -18.84
CA LYS A 55 -18.22 -9.89 -19.96
C LYS A 55 -17.52 -10.46 -21.18
N TYR A 56 -16.26 -10.88 -21.17
CA TYR A 56 -15.51 -11.33 -22.36
C TYR A 56 -16.26 -12.38 -23.21
N LYS A 57 -17.03 -13.28 -22.58
CA LYS A 57 -17.87 -14.28 -23.29
C LYS A 57 -19.14 -13.70 -23.95
N GLN A 58 -19.54 -12.50 -23.57
CA GLN A 58 -20.72 -11.75 -24.04
C GLN A 58 -20.34 -10.47 -24.82
N CYS A 59 -19.10 -10.00 -24.66
CA CYS A 59 -18.49 -8.93 -25.41
C CYS A 59 -18.14 -9.50 -26.79
N ASN A 60 -19.12 -9.48 -27.68
CA ASN A 60 -18.79 -9.63 -29.09
C ASN A 60 -17.84 -8.47 -29.41
N ARG A 61 -16.65 -8.78 -29.96
CA ARG A 61 -15.74 -7.80 -30.61
C ARG A 61 -16.44 -6.87 -31.64
N SER A 62 -17.74 -7.04 -31.87
CA SER A 62 -18.63 -6.28 -32.75
C SER A 62 -18.96 -4.85 -32.30
N ARG A 63 -18.42 -4.36 -31.17
CA ARG A 63 -18.60 -2.96 -30.73
C ARG A 63 -17.29 -2.16 -30.68
N ILE A 64 -16.20 -2.74 -31.18
CA ILE A 64 -14.97 -1.98 -31.42
C ILE A 64 -15.17 -1.17 -32.71
N VAL A 65 -14.91 0.13 -32.63
CA VAL A 65 -14.86 1.01 -33.79
C VAL A 65 -13.44 1.50 -33.99
N TYR A 66 -12.98 1.51 -35.23
CA TYR A 66 -11.68 2.05 -35.59
C TYR A 66 -11.87 3.47 -36.08
N ILE A 67 -11.29 4.42 -35.37
CA ILE A 67 -11.41 5.84 -35.68
C ILE A 67 -10.06 6.28 -36.22
N LYS A 68 -10.09 6.90 -37.40
CA LYS A 68 -8.92 7.59 -37.92
C LYS A 68 -8.72 8.88 -37.13
N THR A 69 -7.65 8.96 -36.37
CA THR A 69 -7.25 10.18 -35.64
C THR A 69 -6.26 10.96 -36.49
N ASP A 70 -6.30 12.29 -36.40
CA ASP A 70 -5.35 13.14 -37.13
C ASP A 70 -4.06 13.31 -36.32
N ILE A 71 -4.19 13.35 -34.99
CA ILE A 71 -3.08 13.28 -34.04
C ILE A 71 -3.45 12.28 -32.93
N GLU A 72 -2.54 11.37 -32.65
CA GLU A 72 -2.47 10.53 -31.47
C GLU A 72 -1.25 10.98 -30.66
N LEU A 73 -1.47 11.45 -29.44
CA LEU A 73 -0.44 11.85 -28.51
C LEU A 73 -0.35 10.79 -27.41
N THR A 74 0.75 10.06 -27.39
CA THR A 74 1.04 9.07 -26.35
C THR A 74 2.06 9.65 -25.39
N SER A 75 1.79 9.55 -24.10
CA SER A 75 2.62 10.16 -23.06
C SER A 75 2.62 9.28 -21.82
N PRO A 76 3.32 8.14 -21.84
CA PRO A 76 3.31 7.19 -20.73
C PRO A 76 3.78 7.84 -19.43
N GLY A 77 4.81 8.69 -19.51
CA GLY A 77 5.38 9.33 -18.33
C GLY A 77 4.80 10.70 -17.94
N LEU A 78 4.03 11.37 -18.79
CA LEU A 78 3.35 12.63 -18.42
C LEU A 78 1.84 12.42 -18.38
N ALA A 79 1.26 12.62 -17.20
CA ALA A 79 -0.18 12.62 -16.96
C ALA A 79 -0.87 11.25 -17.05
N ASP A 80 -0.36 10.28 -16.27
CA ASP A 80 -1.10 9.06 -15.88
C ASP A 80 -1.40 8.13 -17.06
N ASP A 81 -0.37 7.80 -17.85
CA ASP A 81 -0.43 6.88 -19.01
C ASP A 81 -1.57 7.20 -20.01
N THR A 82 -2.02 8.45 -20.05
CA THR A 82 -3.22 8.81 -20.79
C THR A 82 -2.87 9.23 -22.22
N ASN A 83 -3.42 8.51 -23.19
CA ASN A 83 -3.37 8.90 -24.60
C ASN A 83 -4.39 10.00 -24.91
N TRP A 84 -4.01 10.95 -25.77
CA TRP A 84 -4.88 12.02 -26.25
C TRP A 84 -5.08 11.90 -27.76
N TYR A 85 -6.34 11.91 -28.18
CA TYR A 85 -6.72 11.70 -29.58
C TYR A 85 -7.40 12.94 -30.14
N PHE A 86 -6.90 13.47 -31.25
CA PHE A 86 -7.43 14.68 -31.89
C PHE A 86 -7.91 14.39 -33.30
N VAL A 87 -9.05 14.97 -33.63
CA VAL A 87 -9.69 14.88 -34.94
C VAL A 87 -10.06 16.29 -35.40
N PHE A 88 -9.61 16.71 -36.58
CA PHE A 88 -9.83 18.07 -37.08
C PHE A 88 -10.85 18.11 -38.22
N GLY A 89 -11.70 19.14 -38.22
CA GLY A 89 -12.61 19.44 -39.34
C GLY A 89 -13.69 18.38 -39.57
N ARG A 90 -13.95 17.51 -38.58
CA ARG A 90 -14.95 16.44 -38.62
C ARG A 90 -15.92 16.59 -37.46
N GLU A 91 -17.16 16.16 -37.70
CA GLU A 91 -18.19 16.07 -36.66
C GLU A 91 -17.94 14.85 -35.77
N GLU A 92 -18.38 14.93 -34.51
CA GLU A 92 -18.31 13.84 -33.55
C GLU A 92 -19.07 12.60 -34.07
N GLU A 93 -18.37 11.49 -34.29
CA GLU A 93 -18.94 10.29 -34.88
C GLU A 93 -19.66 9.40 -33.84
N TYR A 94 -19.19 9.41 -32.58
CA TYR A 94 -19.67 8.53 -31.50
C TYR A 94 -19.75 9.27 -30.16
N LYS A 95 -20.97 9.41 -29.62
CA LYS A 95 -21.21 10.10 -28.35
C LYS A 95 -20.62 9.37 -27.14
N GLU A 96 -20.50 8.05 -27.24
CA GLU A 96 -19.92 7.19 -26.21
C GLU A 96 -18.44 7.49 -25.95
N LEU A 97 -17.76 8.15 -26.91
CA LEU A 97 -16.34 8.50 -26.84
C LEU A 97 -16.13 9.99 -26.54
N GLN A 98 -17.18 10.71 -26.13
CA GLN A 98 -17.10 12.11 -25.76
C GLN A 98 -16.11 12.30 -24.60
N GLY A 99 -15.14 13.20 -24.79
CA GLY A 99 -14.07 13.45 -23.81
C GLY A 99 -12.90 12.46 -23.85
N LYS A 100 -12.98 11.43 -24.71
CA LYS A 100 -11.85 10.54 -25.06
C LYS A 100 -11.20 10.95 -26.37
N ILE A 101 -12.02 11.40 -27.32
CA ILE A 101 -11.56 11.94 -28.60
C ILE A 101 -11.96 13.41 -28.69
N HIS A 102 -10.99 14.25 -29.02
CA HIS A 102 -11.15 15.70 -29.13
C HIS A 102 -11.39 16.08 -30.59
N TYR A 103 -12.66 16.25 -30.96
CA TYR A 103 -13.06 16.79 -32.25
C TYR A 103 -12.92 18.32 -32.23
N ILE A 104 -12.06 18.85 -33.10
CA ILE A 104 -11.66 20.27 -33.14
C ILE A 104 -11.98 20.84 -34.51
N ASN A 105 -12.92 21.78 -34.54
CA ASN A 105 -13.34 22.47 -35.77
C ASN A 105 -12.98 23.96 -35.74
N THR A 106 -12.64 24.49 -34.56
CA THR A 106 -12.34 25.89 -34.33
C THR A 106 -11.09 26.06 -33.48
N HIS A 107 -10.47 27.23 -33.62
CA HIS A 107 -9.33 27.61 -32.77
C HIS A 107 -9.71 27.73 -31.28
N GLU A 108 -10.96 28.12 -30.97
CA GLU A 108 -11.43 28.19 -29.58
C GLU A 108 -11.49 26.81 -28.91
N GLU A 109 -11.98 25.79 -29.63
CA GLU A 109 -11.98 24.40 -29.17
C GLU A 109 -10.55 23.90 -28.94
N LEU A 110 -9.63 24.18 -29.88
CA LEU A 110 -8.22 23.81 -29.74
C LEU A 110 -7.60 24.41 -28.47
N VAL A 111 -7.76 25.72 -28.26
CA VAL A 111 -7.24 26.40 -27.07
C VAL A 111 -7.86 25.85 -25.79
N SER A 112 -9.14 25.48 -25.80
CA SER A 112 -9.81 24.89 -24.65
C SER A 112 -9.20 23.54 -24.28
N VAL A 113 -9.01 22.64 -25.26
CA VAL A 113 -8.43 21.31 -25.03
C VAL A 113 -6.96 21.42 -24.60
N MET A 114 -6.17 22.33 -25.20
CA MET A 114 -4.78 22.55 -24.81
C MET A 114 -4.63 23.10 -23.38
N LYS A 115 -5.59 23.91 -22.91
CA LYS A 115 -5.64 24.33 -21.49
C LYS A 115 -5.89 23.15 -20.56
N GLU A 116 -6.77 22.23 -20.95
CA GLU A 116 -7.01 21.01 -20.17
C GLU A 116 -5.76 20.13 -20.12
N TYR A 117 -5.12 19.88 -21.27
CA TYR A 117 -3.89 19.12 -21.36
C TYR A 117 -2.79 19.71 -20.46
N LYS A 118 -2.54 21.03 -20.58
CA LYS A 118 -1.58 21.75 -19.73
C LYS A 118 -1.92 21.59 -18.24
N LYS A 119 -3.20 21.74 -17.87
CA LYS A 119 -3.64 21.58 -16.48
C LYS A 119 -3.38 20.17 -15.94
N ARG A 120 -3.56 19.13 -16.75
CA ARG A 120 -3.25 17.75 -16.32
C ARG A 120 -1.76 17.54 -16.08
N ILE A 121 -0.91 18.06 -16.97
CA ILE A 121 0.55 18.04 -16.79
C ILE A 121 0.97 18.80 -15.52
N GLU A 122 0.40 19.98 -15.29
CA GLU A 122 0.69 20.76 -14.08
C GLU A 122 0.24 20.02 -12.82
N GLY A 123 -0.97 19.45 -12.79
CA GLY A 123 -1.45 18.67 -11.65
C GLY A 123 -0.60 17.43 -11.34
N PHE A 124 -0.10 16.74 -12.37
CA PHE A 124 0.83 15.64 -12.21
C PHE A 124 2.13 16.07 -11.54
N LYS A 125 2.69 17.21 -11.95
CA LYS A 125 3.92 17.77 -11.34
C LYS A 125 3.70 18.25 -9.92
N ASP A 126 2.57 18.90 -9.66
CA ASP A 126 2.21 19.36 -8.32
C ASP A 126 2.09 18.15 -7.37
N GLY A 127 1.49 17.03 -7.82
CA GLY A 127 1.43 15.79 -7.03
C GLY A 127 2.81 15.22 -6.66
N TYR A 128 3.80 15.32 -7.55
CA TYR A 128 5.19 14.96 -7.26
C TYR A 128 5.84 15.87 -6.23
N ALA A 129 5.62 17.18 -6.34
CA ALA A 129 6.13 18.14 -5.37
C ALA A 129 5.50 17.90 -4.00
N ASP A 130 4.17 17.74 -3.93
CA ASP A 130 3.42 17.47 -2.70
C ASP A 130 3.86 16.16 -2.04
N PHE A 131 4.12 15.11 -2.82
CA PHE A 131 4.69 13.87 -2.29
C PHE A 131 6.11 14.08 -1.78
N GLY A 132 6.96 14.81 -2.52
CA GLY A 132 8.32 15.15 -2.11
C GLY A 132 8.36 15.92 -0.78
N GLU A 133 7.43 16.85 -0.57
CA GLU A 133 7.28 17.58 0.69
C GLU A 133 6.91 16.64 1.84
N ARG A 134 5.93 15.76 1.64
CA ARG A 134 5.48 14.80 2.67
C ARG A 134 6.48 13.68 2.93
N TYR A 135 7.33 13.31 1.97
CA TYR A 135 8.25 12.18 2.07
C TYR A 135 9.14 12.26 3.32
N SER A 136 9.73 13.44 3.55
CA SER A 136 10.61 13.67 4.70
C SER A 136 9.86 13.50 6.03
N ASP A 137 8.63 14.01 6.12
CA ASP A 137 7.80 13.88 7.32
C ASP A 137 7.39 12.44 7.58
N ILE A 138 7.10 11.67 6.53
CA ILE A 138 6.76 10.25 6.63
C ILE A 138 7.98 9.43 7.07
N MET A 139 9.16 9.70 6.53
CA MET A 139 10.40 9.04 6.93
C MET A 139 10.80 9.39 8.38
N GLU A 140 10.60 10.63 8.80
CA GLU A 140 10.81 11.06 10.18
C GLU A 140 9.79 10.41 11.13
N TYR A 141 8.54 10.26 10.69
CA TYR A 141 7.55 9.47 11.41
C TYR A 141 8.00 8.01 11.60
N ALA A 142 8.46 7.35 10.54
CA ALA A 142 8.93 5.97 10.59
C ALA A 142 10.05 5.77 11.63
N LYS A 143 11.03 6.67 11.66
CA LYS A 143 12.12 6.65 12.67
C LYS A 143 11.60 6.82 14.08
N ARG A 144 10.73 7.80 14.32
CA ARG A 144 10.12 8.04 15.64
C ARG A 144 9.32 6.84 16.11
N PHE A 145 8.55 6.21 15.22
CA PHE A 145 7.78 5.03 15.53
C PHE A 145 8.67 3.82 15.89
N ALA A 146 9.72 3.56 15.10
CA ALA A 146 10.70 2.51 15.41
C ALA A 146 11.41 2.77 16.75
N ALA A 147 11.77 4.02 17.04
CA ALA A 147 12.37 4.41 18.32
C ALA A 147 11.41 4.23 19.50
N GLN A 148 10.12 4.54 19.31
CA GLN A 148 9.07 4.32 20.32
C GLN A 148 8.95 2.83 20.65
N ILE A 149 8.75 1.98 19.65
CA ILE A 149 8.63 0.52 19.83
C ILE A 149 9.84 -0.05 20.56
N LYS A 150 11.05 0.39 20.17
CA LYS A 150 12.30 -0.03 20.81
C LYS A 150 12.40 0.38 22.28
N ALA A 151 11.85 1.54 22.65
CA ALA A 151 11.81 1.98 24.04
C ALA A 151 10.74 1.25 24.86
N GLU A 152 9.67 0.78 24.22
CA GLU A 152 8.56 0.10 24.88
C GLU A 152 8.77 -1.40 25.05
N HIS A 153 9.56 -2.03 24.18
CA HIS A 153 9.78 -3.47 24.17
C HIS A 153 11.28 -3.80 24.13
N ASP A 154 11.79 -4.36 25.23
CA ASP A 154 13.21 -4.66 25.39
C ASP A 154 13.78 -5.63 24.33
N PHE A 155 12.96 -6.53 23.80
CA PHE A 155 13.36 -7.49 22.77
C PHE A 155 13.62 -6.83 21.39
N PHE A 156 13.22 -5.57 21.19
CA PHE A 156 13.54 -4.80 19.98
C PHE A 156 14.81 -3.95 20.07
N LYS A 157 15.62 -4.09 21.14
CA LYS A 157 16.88 -3.34 21.30
C LYS A 157 17.87 -3.52 20.15
N VAL A 158 17.81 -4.65 19.44
CA VAL A 158 18.63 -4.97 18.27
C VAL A 158 18.34 -4.09 17.05
N VAL A 159 17.15 -3.48 16.99
CA VAL A 159 16.72 -2.65 15.86
C VAL A 159 17.48 -1.33 15.83
N ASN A 160 17.95 -0.93 14.64
CA ASN A 160 18.49 0.40 14.38
C ASN A 160 17.38 1.31 13.84
N SER A 161 16.87 2.23 14.68
CA SER A 161 15.81 3.17 14.33
C SER A 161 16.28 4.37 13.49
N GLU A 162 17.59 4.62 13.41
CA GLU A 162 18.13 5.75 12.65
C GLU A 162 18.16 5.49 11.13
N ILE A 163 18.29 4.22 10.76
CA ILE A 163 18.40 3.77 9.37
C ILE A 163 17.34 2.68 9.14
N MET A 164 16.14 3.11 8.74
CA MET A 164 15.04 2.22 8.41
C MET A 164 15.09 1.86 6.92
N PRO A 165 15.07 0.56 6.54
CA PRO A 165 15.17 0.15 5.14
C PRO A 165 13.82 0.25 4.42
N ILE A 166 13.24 1.45 4.33
CA ILE A 166 11.94 1.70 3.70
C ILE A 166 12.15 2.23 2.28
N VAL A 167 11.44 1.63 1.32
CA VAL A 167 11.34 2.10 -0.06
C VAL A 167 9.87 2.40 -0.34
N MET A 168 9.59 3.62 -0.80
CA MET A 168 8.24 4.02 -1.21
C MET A 168 8.12 3.92 -2.72
N HIS A 169 7.02 3.33 -3.16
CA HIS A 169 6.69 3.16 -4.56
C HIS A 169 5.45 3.98 -4.89
N TRP A 170 5.50 4.63 -6.05
CA TRP A 170 4.32 5.31 -6.59
C TRP A 170 3.20 4.29 -6.76
N ASP A 171 3.44 3.26 -7.57
CA ASP A 171 2.38 2.38 -8.03
C ASP A 171 2.22 1.14 -7.14
N TYR A 172 1.19 0.35 -7.42
CA TYR A 172 0.99 -0.94 -6.79
C TYR A 172 2.05 -1.94 -7.25
N ARG A 173 2.27 -2.97 -6.43
CA ARG A 173 3.03 -4.14 -6.86
C ARG A 173 2.21 -4.90 -7.91
N ASN A 174 2.66 -4.87 -9.16
CA ASN A 174 2.12 -5.70 -10.24
C ASN A 174 2.58 -7.15 -10.07
N ASP A 175 1.90 -7.93 -9.24
CA ASP A 175 2.18 -9.36 -9.05
C ASP A 175 1.61 -10.20 -10.22
N HIS A 176 2.19 -10.06 -11.42
CA HIS A 176 1.92 -11.00 -12.51
C HIS A 176 2.47 -12.41 -12.26
N GLU A 177 3.29 -12.60 -11.22
CA GLU A 177 3.97 -13.88 -10.95
C GLU A 177 3.19 -14.85 -10.04
N TRP A 178 2.15 -14.42 -9.31
CA TRP A 178 1.54 -15.22 -8.25
C TRP A 178 0.04 -15.53 -8.39
N GLY A 179 -0.50 -15.47 -9.62
CA GLY A 179 -1.77 -16.12 -9.97
C GLY A 179 -3.01 -15.68 -9.16
N GLY A 180 -2.95 -14.51 -8.52
CA GLY A 180 -4.05 -13.93 -7.77
C GLY A 180 -3.90 -12.42 -7.66
N ASN A 181 -5.00 -11.68 -7.84
CA ASN A 181 -5.06 -10.25 -7.59
C ASN A 181 -5.05 -9.99 -6.09
N THR A 182 -3.89 -10.09 -5.44
CA THR A 182 -3.70 -9.56 -4.09
C THR A 182 -2.97 -8.23 -4.19
N PHE A 183 -3.73 -7.14 -4.05
CA PHE A 183 -3.16 -5.79 -3.95
C PHE A 183 -2.48 -5.64 -2.59
N THR A 184 -1.15 -5.74 -2.55
CA THR A 184 -0.38 -5.51 -1.32
C THR A 184 -0.02 -4.03 -1.22
N ALA A 185 -0.55 -3.35 -0.20
CA ALA A 185 -0.28 -1.94 0.06
C ALA A 185 1.09 -1.69 0.72
N GLY A 186 1.71 -2.74 1.26
CA GLY A 186 3.07 -2.79 1.79
C GLY A 186 3.59 -4.23 1.71
N ASP A 187 4.92 -4.38 1.75
CA ASP A 187 5.57 -5.70 1.72
C ASP A 187 6.96 -5.68 2.36
N PHE A 188 7.17 -6.53 3.36
CA PHE A 188 8.45 -6.78 3.99
C PHE A 188 9.16 -7.97 3.34
N GLN A 189 10.30 -7.71 2.69
CA GLN A 189 11.12 -8.72 2.04
C GLN A 189 12.48 -8.88 2.70
N THR A 190 12.98 -10.11 2.69
CA THR A 190 14.34 -10.43 3.15
C THR A 190 15.09 -11.21 2.08
N CYS A 191 16.34 -10.80 1.81
CA CYS A 191 17.26 -11.50 0.92
C CYS A 191 18.57 -11.72 1.66
N GLY A 192 18.79 -12.95 2.14
CA GLY A 192 19.95 -13.29 2.95
C GLY A 192 19.98 -12.50 4.27
N LYS A 193 20.92 -11.55 4.38
CA LYS A 193 21.07 -10.68 5.57
C LYS A 193 20.49 -9.28 5.41
N GLN A 194 19.94 -8.97 4.24
CA GLN A 194 19.33 -7.68 3.97
C GLN A 194 17.81 -7.79 4.02
N SER A 195 17.18 -6.71 4.45
CA SER A 195 15.73 -6.61 4.56
C SER A 195 15.27 -5.26 4.04
N VAL A 196 14.14 -5.22 3.36
CA VAL A 196 13.52 -3.99 2.82
C VAL A 196 12.03 -4.03 3.11
N MET A 197 11.48 -2.88 3.50
CA MET A 197 10.05 -2.63 3.62
C MET A 197 9.60 -1.78 2.44
N ASN A 198 8.75 -2.33 1.59
CA ASN A 198 8.16 -1.62 0.47
C ASN A 198 6.81 -1.05 0.89
N ILE A 199 6.55 0.22 0.58
CA ILE A 199 5.25 0.87 0.80
C ILE A 199 4.74 1.33 -0.56
N TYR A 200 3.63 0.77 -1.02
CA TYR A 200 3.07 1.02 -2.35
C TYR A 200 1.97 2.07 -2.32
N CYS A 201 1.62 2.61 -3.50
CA CYS A 201 0.56 3.61 -3.66
C CYS A 201 0.77 4.87 -2.81
N SER A 202 2.03 5.28 -2.64
CA SER A 202 2.40 6.32 -1.67
C SER A 202 2.05 7.74 -2.12
N MET A 203 1.90 7.98 -3.43
CA MET A 203 1.60 9.32 -3.96
C MET A 203 0.13 9.70 -3.80
N GLY A 204 -0.77 8.77 -4.13
CA GLY A 204 -2.22 8.98 -4.09
C GLY A 204 -2.88 8.69 -2.74
N ALA A 205 -2.18 8.06 -1.80
CA ALA A 205 -2.73 7.74 -0.49
C ALA A 205 -2.70 8.94 0.48
N GLU A 206 -3.69 8.95 1.38
CA GLU A 206 -3.70 9.87 2.50
C GLU A 206 -2.53 9.58 3.44
N THR A 207 -1.98 10.63 4.05
CA THR A 207 -0.78 10.52 4.88
C THR A 207 -0.95 9.51 6.03
N GLU A 208 -2.13 9.43 6.64
CA GLU A 208 -2.37 8.47 7.73
C GLU A 208 -2.45 7.02 7.25
N ASP A 209 -2.95 6.78 6.03
CA ASP A 209 -2.95 5.43 5.44
C ASP A 209 -1.51 4.96 5.21
N ILE A 210 -0.64 5.85 4.72
CA ILE A 210 0.79 5.57 4.54
C ILE A 210 1.44 5.28 5.90
N LYS A 211 1.16 6.09 6.91
CA LYS A 211 1.69 5.87 8.26
C LYS A 211 1.22 4.55 8.84
N GLN A 212 -0.03 4.15 8.64
CA GLN A 212 -0.53 2.85 9.09
C GLN A 212 0.21 1.69 8.42
N ARG A 213 0.42 1.75 7.09
CA ARG A 213 1.23 0.76 6.36
C ARG A 213 2.67 0.71 6.89
N ILE A 214 3.26 1.87 7.16
CA ILE A 214 4.60 1.94 7.77
C ILE A 214 4.62 1.27 9.14
N ARG A 215 3.59 1.50 9.98
CA ARG A 215 3.51 0.82 11.27
C ARG A 215 3.48 -0.69 11.09
N HIS A 216 2.67 -1.18 10.16
CA HIS A 216 2.55 -2.60 9.83
C HIS A 216 3.91 -3.20 9.43
N GLU A 217 4.58 -2.61 8.43
CA GLU A 217 5.86 -3.14 7.94
C GLU A 217 6.99 -3.02 8.97
N ILE A 218 7.02 -1.94 9.76
CA ILE A 218 8.02 -1.78 10.83
C ILE A 218 7.85 -2.87 11.89
N LEU A 219 6.63 -3.28 12.21
CA LEU A 219 6.40 -4.38 13.16
C LEU A 219 6.96 -5.71 12.62
N HIS A 220 6.75 -6.02 11.33
CA HIS A 220 7.36 -7.19 10.68
C HIS A 220 8.88 -7.15 10.76
N TYR A 221 9.47 -6.01 10.41
CA TYR A 221 10.91 -5.83 10.46
C TYR A 221 11.47 -5.97 11.88
N CYS A 222 10.84 -5.35 12.88
CA CYS A 222 11.26 -5.41 14.27
C CYS A 222 11.22 -6.86 14.82
N LEU A 223 10.13 -7.59 14.56
CA LEU A 223 9.98 -8.99 14.94
C LEU A 223 11.03 -9.88 14.27
N PHE A 224 11.24 -9.71 12.96
CA PHE A 224 12.27 -10.43 12.21
C PHE A 224 13.66 -10.20 12.80
N MET A 225 14.03 -8.95 13.06
CA MET A 225 15.33 -8.59 13.62
C MET A 225 15.52 -9.12 15.05
N ALA A 226 14.45 -9.23 15.83
CA ALA A 226 14.45 -9.85 17.15
C ALA A 226 14.48 -11.39 17.11
N GLY A 227 14.37 -12.00 15.93
CA GLY A 227 14.33 -13.46 15.77
C GLY A 227 12.98 -14.08 16.12
N LEU A 228 11.92 -13.29 16.17
CA LEU A 228 10.57 -13.73 16.51
C LEU A 228 9.75 -14.08 15.26
N LYS A 229 8.60 -14.71 15.48
CA LYS A 229 7.52 -14.87 14.50
C LYS A 229 7.07 -13.49 13.99
N ASN A 230 6.90 -13.37 12.68
CA ASN A 230 6.73 -12.09 11.96
C ASN A 230 5.83 -12.24 10.72
N SER A 231 4.87 -13.15 10.74
CA SER A 231 3.85 -13.31 9.71
C SER A 231 2.58 -12.56 10.09
N ASP A 232 1.81 -12.13 9.09
CA ASP A 232 0.54 -11.44 9.29
C ASP A 232 -0.43 -12.21 10.18
N GLY A 233 -0.39 -13.54 10.15
CA GLY A 233 -1.30 -14.41 10.92
C GLY A 233 -0.77 -14.82 12.30
N ASP A 234 0.37 -14.28 12.74
CA ASP A 234 0.97 -14.63 14.03
C ASP A 234 0.35 -13.81 15.18
N ALA A 235 0.09 -14.45 16.31
CA ALA A 235 -0.53 -13.85 17.49
C ALA A 235 0.25 -12.64 18.03
N VAL A 236 1.59 -12.74 18.01
CA VAL A 236 2.47 -11.65 18.44
C VAL A 236 2.31 -10.42 17.54
N PHE A 237 2.17 -10.64 16.24
CA PHE A 237 2.01 -9.58 15.25
C PHE A 237 0.65 -8.90 15.41
N HIS A 238 -0.44 -9.68 15.49
CA HIS A 238 -1.79 -9.16 15.75
C HIS A 238 -1.87 -8.33 17.03
N TYR A 239 -1.23 -8.78 18.11
CA TYR A 239 -1.19 -8.03 19.37
C TYR A 239 -0.52 -6.66 19.18
N LEU A 240 0.65 -6.61 18.55
CA LEU A 240 1.35 -5.36 18.29
C LEU A 240 0.59 -4.46 17.31
N CYS A 241 -0.05 -5.03 16.29
CA CYS A 241 -0.90 -4.29 15.37
C CYS A 241 -2.08 -3.63 16.08
N GLY A 242 -2.70 -4.32 17.04
CA GLY A 242 -3.78 -3.75 17.86
C GLY A 242 -3.29 -2.65 18.81
N LEU A 243 -2.08 -2.80 19.36
CA LEU A 243 -1.48 -1.80 20.25
C LEU A 243 -1.13 -0.50 19.53
N TYR A 244 -0.68 -0.59 18.28
CA TYR A 244 -0.17 0.53 17.51
C TYR A 244 -1.05 0.96 16.33
N ASP A 245 -2.30 0.47 16.25
CA ASP A 245 -3.21 0.80 15.15
C ASP A 245 -2.57 0.57 13.76
N ALA A 246 -1.92 -0.60 13.59
CA ALA A 246 -1.22 -0.96 12.36
C ALA A 246 -2.04 -1.86 11.43
N HIS A 247 -3.09 -2.50 11.96
CA HIS A 247 -3.97 -3.47 11.28
C HIS A 247 -3.25 -4.68 10.65
N ALA A 248 -3.59 -5.90 11.08
CA ALA A 248 -3.12 -7.12 10.42
C ALA A 248 -3.95 -7.39 9.16
N TYR A 249 -3.32 -7.93 8.10
CA TYR A 249 -3.98 -8.17 6.82
C TYR A 249 -4.57 -9.58 6.68
N LYS A 250 -4.15 -10.53 7.52
CA LYS A 250 -4.62 -11.91 7.50
C LYS A 250 -5.27 -12.28 8.81
N ASP A 251 -6.16 -13.26 8.77
CA ASP A 251 -6.72 -13.85 9.97
C ASP A 251 -5.69 -14.79 10.63
N MET A 252 -5.75 -14.88 11.95
CA MET A 252 -4.98 -15.87 12.71
C MET A 252 -5.50 -17.28 12.45
N SER A 253 -4.58 -18.26 12.47
CA SER A 253 -4.96 -19.67 12.58
C SER A 253 -5.58 -19.98 13.95
N GLY A 254 -6.23 -21.14 14.12
CA GLY A 254 -6.80 -21.55 15.40
C GLY A 254 -5.79 -21.55 16.56
N ASP A 255 -4.59 -22.09 16.31
CA ASP A 255 -3.53 -22.17 17.32
C ASP A 255 -2.99 -20.78 17.69
N GLU A 256 -2.81 -19.89 16.70
CA GLU A 256 -2.39 -18.50 16.95
C GLU A 256 -3.49 -17.69 17.66
N GLN A 257 -4.75 -17.90 17.32
CA GLN A 257 -5.88 -17.28 18.01
C GLN A 257 -5.92 -17.69 19.48
N ASP A 258 -5.63 -18.96 19.79
CA ASP A 258 -5.56 -19.45 21.16
C ASP A 258 -4.40 -18.83 21.95
N LEU A 259 -3.22 -18.67 21.32
CA LEU A 259 -2.08 -17.96 21.91
C LEU A 259 -2.42 -16.48 22.19
N TYR A 260 -3.06 -15.81 21.24
CA TYR A 260 -3.51 -14.43 21.38
C TYR A 260 -4.51 -14.27 22.54
N ASN A 261 -5.50 -15.16 22.62
CA ASN A 261 -6.50 -15.15 23.69
C ASN A 261 -5.87 -15.40 25.07
N LYS A 262 -4.87 -16.28 25.17
CA LYS A 262 -4.10 -16.48 26.41
C LYS A 262 -3.35 -15.21 26.81
N LEU A 263 -2.69 -14.55 25.86
CA LEU A 263 -1.98 -13.28 26.13
C LEU A 263 -2.94 -12.21 26.66
N LEU A 264 -4.11 -12.02 26.02
CA LEU A 264 -5.07 -11.00 26.47
C LEU A 264 -5.57 -11.26 27.90
N LYS A 265 -5.85 -12.52 28.26
CA LYS A 265 -6.22 -12.88 29.63
C LYS A 265 -5.11 -12.58 30.63
N VAL A 266 -3.88 -12.97 30.31
CA VAL A 266 -2.71 -12.70 31.18
C VAL A 266 -2.51 -11.19 31.35
N LYS A 267 -2.65 -10.42 30.27
CA LYS A 267 -2.58 -8.96 30.31
C LYS A 267 -3.64 -8.39 31.27
N GLU A 268 -4.89 -8.82 31.17
CA GLU A 268 -5.97 -8.38 32.06
C GLU A 268 -5.67 -8.69 33.54
N ILE A 269 -5.19 -9.90 33.84
CA ILE A 269 -4.81 -10.31 35.21
C ILE A 269 -3.71 -9.38 35.76
N ILE A 270 -2.65 -9.16 34.97
CA ILE A 270 -1.50 -8.35 35.37
C ILE A 270 -1.89 -6.88 35.55
N GLU A 271 -2.73 -6.34 34.66
CA GLU A 271 -3.19 -4.96 34.74
C GLU A 271 -4.02 -4.71 35.99
N ASN A 272 -4.82 -5.70 36.42
CA ASN A 272 -5.65 -5.64 37.62
C ASN A 272 -4.89 -5.92 38.93
N GLU A 273 -3.66 -6.44 38.86
CA GLU A 273 -2.84 -6.71 40.04
C GLU A 273 -2.37 -5.39 40.68
N LYS A 274 -2.69 -5.19 41.97
CA LYS A 274 -2.40 -3.93 42.69
C LYS A 274 -1.00 -3.91 43.29
N SER A 275 -0.40 -5.08 43.47
CA SER A 275 0.94 -5.20 44.07
C SER A 275 2.07 -4.88 43.10
N PHE A 276 1.80 -4.81 41.79
CA PHE A 276 2.79 -4.47 40.77
C PHE A 276 2.73 -2.98 40.40
N THR A 277 3.92 -2.40 40.23
CA THR A 277 4.13 -1.10 39.59
C THR A 277 3.85 -1.18 38.08
N ASP A 278 3.64 -0.04 37.43
CA ASP A 278 3.38 0.01 35.98
C ASP A 278 4.56 -0.54 35.16
N GLU A 279 5.81 -0.24 35.55
CA GLU A 279 7.01 -0.86 34.97
C GLU A 279 7.05 -2.38 35.13
N GLU A 280 6.69 -2.92 36.30
CA GLU A 280 6.66 -4.37 36.53
C GLU A 280 5.57 -5.04 35.68
N LYS A 281 4.39 -4.42 35.57
CA LYS A 281 3.30 -4.89 34.70
C LYS A 281 3.74 -4.92 33.25
N LYS A 282 4.35 -3.83 32.77
CA LYS A 282 4.87 -3.72 31.40
C LYS A 282 5.95 -4.78 31.13
N GLY A 283 6.88 -4.97 32.06
CA GLY A 283 7.92 -5.99 31.97
C GLY A 283 7.34 -7.40 31.89
N ALA A 284 6.35 -7.71 32.72
CA ALA A 284 5.68 -9.00 32.71
C ALA A 284 4.91 -9.24 31.40
N ILE A 285 4.14 -8.27 30.91
CA ILE A 285 3.43 -8.37 29.62
C ILE A 285 4.44 -8.58 28.48
N ASN A 286 5.55 -7.82 28.46
CA ASN A 286 6.59 -7.96 27.44
C ASN A 286 7.22 -9.36 27.41
N LEU A 287 7.41 -10.00 28.57
CA LEU A 287 7.89 -11.39 28.63
C LEU A 287 6.93 -12.36 27.96
N PHE A 288 5.61 -12.14 28.06
CA PHE A 288 4.62 -12.99 27.43
C PHE A 288 4.47 -12.73 25.94
N VAL A 289 4.55 -11.46 25.51
CA VAL A 289 4.62 -11.09 24.09
C VAL A 289 5.80 -11.80 23.42
N ASP A 290 6.98 -11.75 24.04
CA ASP A 290 8.19 -12.44 23.57
C ASP A 290 8.02 -13.97 23.55
N ALA A 291 7.36 -14.55 24.56
CA ALA A 291 7.09 -15.98 24.62
C ALA A 291 6.17 -16.45 23.47
N ILE A 292 5.05 -15.76 23.22
CA ILE A 292 4.15 -16.14 22.12
C ILE A 292 4.75 -15.84 20.75
N GLY A 293 5.72 -14.93 20.67
CA GLY A 293 6.47 -14.62 19.46
C GLY A 293 7.60 -15.60 19.16
N THR A 294 7.92 -16.53 20.06
CA THR A 294 9.00 -17.49 19.85
C THR A 294 8.67 -18.40 18.65
N LYS A 295 9.65 -18.62 17.77
CA LYS A 295 9.52 -19.51 16.61
C LYS A 295 9.40 -20.96 17.04
N HIS A 296 8.71 -21.76 16.24
CA HIS A 296 8.49 -23.19 16.56
C HIS A 296 9.80 -23.95 16.79
N GLU A 297 10.85 -23.65 16.03
CA GLU A 297 12.17 -24.28 16.17
C GLU A 297 12.87 -23.98 17.50
N ASP A 298 12.47 -22.90 18.19
CA ASP A 298 13.08 -22.43 19.44
C ASP A 298 12.22 -22.75 20.69
N MET A 299 11.08 -23.41 20.51
CA MET A 299 10.15 -23.74 21.61
C MET A 299 10.70 -24.78 22.60
N ASP A 300 11.73 -25.54 22.24
CA ASP A 300 12.41 -26.45 23.19
C ASP A 300 13.51 -25.75 24.02
N SER A 301 13.75 -24.45 23.79
CA SER A 301 14.75 -23.71 24.54
C SER A 301 14.35 -23.55 26.02
N GLU A 302 15.34 -23.64 26.91
CA GLU A 302 15.11 -23.42 28.36
C GLU A 302 14.53 -22.04 28.65
N SER A 303 14.88 -21.05 27.83
CA SER A 303 14.32 -19.69 27.91
C SER A 303 12.82 -19.68 27.63
N TYR A 304 12.37 -20.30 26.54
CA TYR A 304 10.95 -20.41 26.22
C TYR A 304 10.19 -21.19 27.29
N LEU A 305 10.67 -22.38 27.66
CA LEU A 305 10.01 -23.25 28.63
C LEU A 305 9.82 -22.55 29.98
N SER A 306 10.79 -21.73 30.40
CA SER A 306 10.68 -20.93 31.62
C SER A 306 9.56 -19.89 31.53
N LYS A 307 9.46 -19.17 30.40
CA LYS A 307 8.39 -18.18 30.17
C LYS A 307 7.01 -18.84 30.03
N ALA A 308 6.92 -19.96 29.33
CA ALA A 308 5.69 -20.72 29.15
C ALA A 308 5.15 -21.28 30.49
N ARG A 309 6.03 -21.80 31.35
CA ARG A 309 5.64 -22.24 32.70
C ARG A 309 5.12 -21.10 33.56
N LEU A 310 5.73 -19.92 33.47
CA LEU A 310 5.26 -18.73 34.18
C LEU A 310 3.85 -18.32 33.69
N LEU A 311 3.61 -18.35 32.38
CA LEU A 311 2.32 -18.04 31.78
C LEU A 311 1.22 -18.99 32.27
N GLU A 312 1.50 -20.30 32.22
CA GLU A 312 0.60 -21.34 32.74
C GLU A 312 0.31 -21.15 34.24
N HIS A 313 1.32 -20.79 35.04
CA HIS A 313 1.14 -20.56 36.46
C HIS A 313 0.16 -19.40 36.76
N ILE A 314 0.30 -18.27 36.05
CA ILE A 314 -0.59 -17.12 36.20
C ILE A 314 -2.03 -17.51 35.82
N LEU A 315 -2.21 -18.15 34.67
CA LEU A 315 -3.52 -18.59 34.19
C LEU A 315 -4.19 -19.59 35.16
N CYS A 316 -3.43 -20.51 35.74
CA CYS A 316 -3.94 -21.45 36.73
C CYS A 316 -4.30 -20.76 38.05
N SER A 317 -3.51 -19.77 38.50
CA SER A 317 -3.74 -19.09 39.79
C SER A 317 -5.09 -18.35 39.85
N GLU A 318 -5.52 -17.78 38.74
CA GLU A 318 -6.83 -17.12 38.62
C GLU A 318 -7.99 -18.14 38.60
N SER A 319 -7.83 -19.27 37.91
CA SER A 319 -8.86 -20.33 37.87
C SER A 319 -9.17 -20.89 39.26
N VAL A 320 -8.16 -20.96 40.14
CA VAL A 320 -8.29 -21.39 41.53
C VAL A 320 -8.95 -20.31 42.39
N ALA A 321 -8.66 -19.03 42.16
CA ALA A 321 -9.30 -17.92 42.86
C ALA A 321 -10.80 -17.80 42.53
N LEU A 322 -11.16 -17.92 41.25
CA LEU A 322 -12.55 -17.89 40.79
C LEU A 322 -13.38 -19.08 41.28
N ASP A 323 -12.78 -20.28 41.36
CA ASP A 323 -13.46 -21.47 41.90
C ASP A 323 -13.63 -21.38 43.42
N TYR A 324 -12.71 -20.69 44.12
CA TYR A 324 -12.83 -20.43 45.56
C TYR A 324 -13.93 -19.41 45.89
N ASP A 325 -14.04 -18.31 45.14
CA ASP A 325 -15.09 -17.31 45.34
C ASP A 325 -16.49 -17.84 44.97
N ARG A 326 -16.62 -18.63 43.90
CA ARG A 326 -17.90 -19.32 43.57
C ARG A 326 -18.34 -20.29 44.67
N ARG A 327 -17.41 -20.97 45.34
CA ARG A 327 -17.72 -21.85 46.47
C ARG A 327 -18.10 -21.07 47.74
N LYS A 328 -17.66 -19.82 47.90
CA LYS A 328 -18.08 -18.95 49.00
C LYS A 328 -19.46 -18.35 48.79
N GLU A 329 -19.85 -18.04 47.55
CA GLU A 329 -21.19 -17.52 47.22
C GLU A 329 -22.27 -18.62 47.24
N ALA A 330 -21.87 -19.89 47.16
CA ALA A 330 -22.76 -21.05 47.20
C ALA A 330 -23.04 -21.61 48.61
N VAL A 331 -22.50 -20.97 49.67
CA VAL A 331 -22.71 -21.30 51.10
C VAL A 331 -23.41 -20.14 51.77
#